data_AF-A0A3D3KX23-F1
#
_entry.id   AF-A0A3D3KX23-F1
#
_cell.length_a   1.000
_cell.length_b   1.000
_cell.length_c   1.000
_cell.angle_alpha   90.00
_cell.angle_beta   90.00
_cell.angle_gamma   90.00
#
_symmetry.space_group_name_H-M   'P 1'
#
loop_
_entity.id
_entity.type
_entity.pdbx_description
1 polymer ?
#
loop_
_entity_poly.entity_id
_entity_poly.type
_entity_poly.pdbx_seq_one_letter_code
_entity_poly.pdbx_strand_id
1 'polypeptide(L)'
;TFSKGAAGASLLNGIVTSGYLPATGDTSSPWITLFKQIHDKYINSLPFDGNVVYGMAVGYSFVQLMKKAGRNPSRQDVINALQSGQLDQGPGIVPFGYSSSNHLGYQGVQMATIQNGAAQFMGSIYTATVDGSVTACSDCASKPMPANGIP
;
A
#
# COMPACT_ATOMS: atom_id res chain seq x y z
N THR A 1 -30.84 -14.23 19.18
CA THR A 1 -30.43 -13.14 18.27
C THR A 1 -29.07 -12.64 18.71
N PHE A 2 -28.01 -12.97 17.97
CA PHE A 2 -26.65 -12.62 18.37
C PHE A 2 -26.39 -11.11 18.15
N SER A 3 -26.06 -10.44 19.25
CA SER A 3 -25.38 -9.14 19.39
C SER A 3 -26.08 -7.81 19.08
N LYS A 4 -26.97 -7.63 18.08
CA LYS A 4 -27.48 -6.28 17.71
C LYS A 4 -26.37 -5.19 17.57
N GLY A 5 -25.17 -5.56 17.09
CA GLY A 5 -24.04 -4.64 16.93
C GLY A 5 -23.19 -4.40 18.20
N ALA A 6 -23.52 -5.02 19.33
CA ALA A 6 -22.76 -4.88 20.58
C ALA A 6 -21.37 -5.55 20.55
N ALA A 7 -21.13 -6.45 19.61
CA ALA A 7 -19.91 -7.24 19.54
C ALA A 7 -18.88 -6.65 18.55
N GLY A 8 -18.93 -5.33 18.34
CA GLY A 8 -18.17 -4.50 17.38
C GLY A 8 -16.86 -5.06 16.82
N ALA A 9 -15.73 -4.40 17.10
CA ALA A 9 -14.44 -4.79 16.52
C ALA A 9 -13.89 -6.13 17.09
N SER A 10 -14.38 -6.54 18.27
CA SER A 10 -13.90 -7.73 18.97
C SER A 10 -14.31 -9.04 18.30
N LEU A 11 -15.41 -9.06 17.51
CA LEU A 11 -15.76 -10.23 16.69
C LEU A 11 -14.74 -10.52 15.59
N LEU A 12 -13.97 -9.52 15.16
CA LEU A 12 -12.95 -9.66 14.13
C LEU A 12 -11.61 -10.13 14.70
N ASN A 13 -11.47 -10.18 16.03
CA ASN A 13 -10.21 -10.54 16.67
C ASN A 13 -9.79 -11.97 16.29
N GLY A 14 -8.53 -12.12 15.87
CA GLY A 14 -7.96 -13.40 15.46
C GLY A 14 -8.16 -13.76 13.99
N ILE A 15 -8.91 -12.97 13.20
CA ILE A 15 -8.95 -13.13 11.74
C ILE A 15 -7.53 -12.99 11.19
N VAL A 16 -7.11 -13.97 10.38
CA VAL A 16 -5.87 -13.89 9.62
C VAL A 16 -6.16 -13.21 8.28
N THR A 17 -5.37 -12.19 7.96
CA THR A 17 -5.43 -11.45 6.70
C THR A 17 -4.00 -11.26 6.18
N SER A 18 -3.88 -10.62 5.03
CA SER A 18 -2.61 -10.14 4.50
C SER A 18 -2.74 -8.68 4.07
N GLY A 19 -1.59 -8.00 3.90
CA GLY A 19 -1.56 -6.60 3.47
C GLY A 19 -0.26 -6.25 2.77
N TYR A 20 -0.32 -5.21 1.94
CA TYR A 20 0.80 -4.68 1.14
C TYR A 20 1.03 -3.18 1.37
N LEU A 21 0.22 -2.55 2.23
CA LEU A 21 0.39 -1.19 2.74
C LEU A 21 0.53 -1.23 4.28
N PRO A 22 1.14 -0.21 4.90
CA PRO A 22 1.13 -0.03 6.34
C PRO A 22 -0.30 -0.06 6.91
N ALA A 23 -0.43 -0.56 8.13
CA ALA A 23 -1.72 -0.57 8.83
C ALA A 23 -2.19 0.87 9.06
N THR A 24 -3.47 1.15 8.89
CA THR A 24 -4.00 2.52 8.99
C THR A 24 -3.83 3.17 10.37
N GLY A 25 -3.69 2.37 11.42
CA GLY A 25 -3.39 2.81 12.77
C GLY A 25 -1.91 2.88 13.13
N ASP A 26 -1.00 2.56 12.21
CA ASP A 26 0.44 2.60 12.47
C ASP A 26 0.97 4.03 12.47
N THR A 27 0.96 4.67 13.64
CA THR A 27 1.47 6.03 13.84
C THR A 27 2.99 6.12 13.76
N SER A 28 3.72 4.99 13.73
CA SER A 28 5.16 4.98 13.51
C SER A 28 5.51 5.08 12.02
N SER A 29 4.56 4.78 11.13
CA SER A 29 4.74 4.91 9.70
C SER A 29 4.69 6.38 9.26
N PRO A 30 5.76 6.89 8.61
CA PRO A 30 5.76 8.25 8.07
C PRO A 30 4.71 8.42 6.96
N TRP A 31 4.41 7.34 6.22
CA TRP A 31 3.36 7.33 5.19
C TRP A 31 1.97 7.52 5.77
N ILE A 32 1.63 6.81 6.86
CA ILE A 32 0.34 6.97 7.53
C ILE A 32 0.21 8.37 8.12
N THR A 33 1.28 8.90 8.69
CA THR A 33 1.32 10.28 9.21
C THR A 33 1.04 11.30 8.10
N LEU A 34 1.73 11.19 6.96
CA LEU A 34 1.51 12.07 5.80
C LEU A 34 0.07 11.96 5.26
N PHE A 35 -0.41 10.73 5.07
CA PHE A 35 -1.75 10.48 4.56
C PHE A 35 -2.83 11.00 5.50
N LYS A 36 -2.64 10.90 6.81
CA LYS A 36 -3.56 11.46 7.80
C LYS A 36 -3.63 12.98 7.69
N GLN A 37 -2.49 13.66 7.51
CA GLN A 37 -2.46 15.12 7.29
C GLN A 37 -3.19 15.54 6.01
N ILE A 38 -2.97 14.82 4.91
CA ILE A 38 -3.64 15.08 3.62
C ILE A 38 -5.16 14.85 3.77
N HIS A 39 -5.54 13.72 4.37
CA HIS A 39 -6.92 13.37 4.64
C HIS A 39 -7.65 14.46 5.42
N ASP A 40 -7.10 14.84 6.58
CA ASP A 40 -7.74 15.78 7.50
C ASP A 40 -7.86 17.19 6.89
N LYS A 41 -7.00 17.52 5.93
CA LYS A 41 -7.06 18.79 5.21
C LYS A 41 -8.08 18.81 4.07
N TYR A 42 -8.19 17.73 3.28
CA TYR A 42 -8.92 17.77 2.01
C TYR A 42 -10.19 16.92 1.97
N ILE A 43 -10.29 15.87 2.78
CA ILE A 43 -11.37 14.87 2.71
C ILE A 43 -11.82 14.41 4.11
N ASN A 44 -11.79 15.30 5.11
CA ASN A 44 -12.05 14.97 6.51
C ASN A 44 -13.46 14.45 6.82
N SER A 45 -14.40 14.59 5.88
CA SER A 45 -15.74 14.03 5.98
C SER A 45 -15.77 12.52 5.76
N LEU A 46 -14.70 11.94 5.20
CA LEU A 46 -14.56 10.50 5.01
C LEU A 46 -13.92 9.83 6.24
N PRO A 47 -14.19 8.54 6.48
CA PRO A 47 -13.44 7.79 7.48
C PRO A 47 -11.99 7.60 7.02
N PHE A 48 -11.04 7.70 7.94
CA PHE A 48 -9.65 7.34 7.67
C PHE A 48 -9.48 5.81 7.77
N ASP A 49 -9.88 5.11 6.70
CA ASP A 49 -9.88 3.65 6.62
C ASP A 49 -8.90 3.12 5.57
N GLY A 50 -8.87 1.79 5.41
CA GLY A 50 -7.98 1.11 4.47
C GLY A 50 -8.24 1.48 3.00
N ASN A 51 -9.49 1.80 2.62
CA ASN A 51 -9.81 2.20 1.25
C ASN A 51 -9.31 3.60 0.95
N VAL A 52 -9.42 4.50 1.92
CA VAL A 52 -8.92 5.88 1.79
C VAL A 52 -7.39 5.88 1.73
N VAL A 53 -6.72 5.10 2.60
CA VAL A 53 -5.26 4.90 2.53
C VAL A 53 -4.83 4.27 1.20
N TYR A 54 -5.56 3.27 0.71
CA TYR A 54 -5.33 2.68 -0.62
C TYR A 54 -5.45 3.72 -1.74
N GLY A 55 -6.50 4.54 -1.75
CA GLY A 55 -6.70 5.59 -2.75
C GLY A 55 -5.59 6.64 -2.73
N MET A 56 -5.14 7.05 -1.55
CA MET A 56 -3.99 7.96 -1.42
C MET A 56 -2.69 7.32 -1.91
N ALA A 57 -2.46 6.03 -1.63
CA ALA A 57 -1.32 5.29 -2.15
C ALA A 57 -1.32 5.20 -3.69
N VAL A 58 -2.48 4.94 -4.29
CA VAL A 58 -2.66 4.97 -5.76
C VAL A 58 -2.35 6.37 -6.31
N GLY A 59 -2.87 7.43 -5.68
CA GLY A 59 -2.60 8.81 -6.07
C GLY A 59 -1.11 9.15 -6.02
N TYR A 60 -0.40 8.76 -4.95
CA TYR A 60 1.03 8.98 -4.82
C TYR A 60 1.83 8.27 -5.93
N SER A 61 1.54 6.99 -6.16
CA SER A 61 2.21 6.18 -7.20
C SER A 61 1.88 6.68 -8.61
N PHE A 62 0.68 7.24 -8.84
CA PHE A 62 0.35 7.88 -10.10
C PHE A 62 1.19 9.14 -10.33
N VAL A 63 1.40 9.99 -9.33
CA VAL A 63 2.28 11.17 -9.45
C VAL A 63 3.73 10.74 -9.74
N GLN A 64 4.24 9.70 -9.08
CA GLN A 64 5.56 9.12 -9.42
C GLN A 64 5.64 8.72 -10.89
N LEU A 65 4.63 8.00 -11.37
CA LEU A 65 4.59 7.53 -12.75
C LEU A 65 4.57 8.69 -13.74
N MET A 66 3.75 9.71 -13.48
CA MET A 66 3.68 10.91 -14.32
C MET A 66 5.00 11.68 -14.34
N LYS A 67 5.71 11.75 -13.21
CA LYS A 67 7.07 12.34 -13.16
C LYS A 67 8.06 11.57 -14.02
N LYS A 68 8.01 10.23 -13.97
CA LYS A 68 8.86 9.36 -14.81
C LYS A 68 8.51 9.44 -16.29
N ALA A 69 7.24 9.64 -16.64
CA ALA A 69 6.79 9.81 -18.02
C ALA A 69 7.22 11.15 -18.64
N GLY A 70 7.64 12.13 -17.83
CA GLY A 70 8.18 13.40 -18.30
C GLY A 70 7.15 14.53 -18.44
N ARG A 71 7.56 15.65 -19.05
CA ARG A 71 6.71 16.85 -19.20
C ARG A 71 5.73 16.66 -20.36
N ASN A 72 4.44 16.86 -20.09
CA ASN A 72 3.34 16.70 -21.05
C ASN A 72 3.32 15.30 -21.72
N PRO A 73 3.28 14.21 -20.94
CA PRO A 73 3.39 12.87 -21.49
C PRO A 73 2.13 12.50 -22.28
N SER A 74 2.32 11.75 -23.36
CA SER A 74 1.24 11.03 -24.01
C SER A 74 0.83 9.81 -23.18
N ARG A 75 -0.29 9.18 -23.54
CA ARG A 75 -0.67 7.89 -22.95
C ARG A 75 0.41 6.83 -23.13
N GLN A 76 1.07 6.81 -24.30
CA GLN A 76 2.11 5.82 -24.59
C GLN A 76 3.35 6.05 -23.73
N ASP A 77 3.71 7.31 -23.46
CA ASP A 77 4.84 7.63 -22.57
C ASP A 77 4.60 7.12 -21.15
N VAL A 78 3.36 7.25 -20.65
CA VAL A 78 2.97 6.70 -19.35
C VAL A 78 3.05 5.18 -19.32
N ILE A 79 2.58 4.49 -20.37
CA ILE A 79 2.67 3.03 -20.49
C ILE A 79 4.14 2.60 -20.52
N ASN A 80 4.97 3.26 -21.34
CA ASN A 80 6.39 2.97 -21.44
C ASN A 80 7.11 3.17 -20.10
N ALA A 81 6.80 4.27 -19.40
CA ALA A 81 7.35 4.53 -18.06
C ALA A 81 6.95 3.46 -17.06
N LEU A 82 5.70 2.98 -17.09
CA LEU A 82 5.23 1.90 -16.22
C LEU A 82 5.95 0.58 -16.53
N GLN A 83 6.02 0.22 -17.81
CA GLN A 83 6.66 -1.02 -18.29
C GLN A 83 8.18 -1.03 -18.11
N SER A 84 8.81 0.11 -17.83
CA SER A 84 10.23 0.17 -17.46
C SER A 84 10.53 -0.53 -16.12
N GLY A 85 9.50 -0.70 -15.27
CA GLY A 85 9.63 -1.32 -13.95
C GLY A 85 10.43 -0.50 -12.94
N GLN A 86 10.68 0.78 -13.23
CA GLN A 86 11.50 1.65 -12.39
C GLN A 86 10.68 2.47 -11.37
N LEU A 87 9.43 2.11 -11.11
CA LEU A 87 8.60 2.83 -10.13
C LEU A 87 9.06 2.49 -8.71
N ASP A 88 9.26 3.49 -7.86
CA ASP A 88 9.57 3.23 -6.47
C ASP A 88 8.34 2.68 -5.75
N GLN A 89 8.55 1.82 -4.75
CA GLN A 89 7.46 1.16 -4.02
C GLN A 89 6.50 2.13 -3.31
N GLY A 90 6.91 3.40 -3.12
CA GLY A 90 6.12 4.42 -2.44
C GLY A 90 5.71 3.97 -1.04
N PRO A 91 4.41 4.07 -0.68
CA PRO A 91 3.92 3.68 0.64
C PRO A 91 3.84 2.16 0.85
N GLY A 92 4.14 1.34 -0.15
CA GLY A 92 4.05 -0.11 -0.04
C GLY A 92 5.14 -0.72 0.84
N ILE A 93 4.77 -1.79 1.54
CA ILE A 93 5.72 -2.65 2.27
C ILE A 93 6.33 -3.74 1.39
N VAL A 94 6.03 -3.72 0.09
CA VAL A 94 6.56 -4.61 -0.94
C VAL A 94 6.79 -3.82 -2.23
N PRO A 95 7.68 -4.28 -3.13
CA PRO A 95 7.91 -3.61 -4.40
C PRO A 95 6.77 -3.81 -5.42
N PHE A 96 6.70 -2.91 -6.40
CA PHE A 96 5.88 -3.10 -7.60
C PHE A 96 6.48 -4.15 -8.55
N GLY A 97 5.65 -4.72 -9.41
CA GLY A 97 6.04 -5.74 -10.40
C GLY A 97 5.93 -5.35 -11.84
N TYR A 98 5.62 -4.09 -12.12
CA TYR A 98 5.47 -3.61 -13.47
C TYR A 98 6.72 -3.88 -14.31
N SER A 99 6.52 -4.42 -15.49
CA SER A 99 7.51 -4.61 -16.55
C SER A 99 6.79 -4.69 -17.89
N SER A 100 7.51 -4.90 -19.00
CA SER A 100 6.90 -5.14 -20.31
C SER A 100 6.09 -6.44 -20.38
N SER A 101 6.35 -7.41 -19.50
CA SER A 101 5.70 -8.72 -19.47
C SER A 101 4.91 -9.00 -18.18
N ASN A 102 5.03 -8.13 -17.16
CA ASN A 102 4.35 -8.27 -15.89
C ASN A 102 3.60 -6.99 -15.55
N HIS A 103 2.28 -7.07 -15.39
CA HIS A 103 1.45 -5.93 -15.03
C HIS A 103 0.91 -6.03 -13.58
N LEU A 104 1.52 -6.87 -12.76
CA LEU A 104 1.22 -6.94 -11.33
C LEU A 104 1.62 -5.63 -10.65
N GLY A 105 0.73 -5.13 -9.79
CA GLY A 105 1.02 -4.02 -8.88
C GLY A 105 2.03 -4.44 -7.81
N TYR A 106 1.65 -4.32 -6.54
CA TYR A 106 2.48 -4.83 -5.46
C TYR A 106 2.63 -6.36 -5.56
N GLN A 107 3.86 -6.88 -5.58
CA GLN A 107 4.17 -8.29 -5.84
C GLN A 107 4.19 -9.18 -4.58
N GLY A 108 3.61 -8.72 -3.48
CA GLY A 108 3.71 -9.44 -2.24
C GLY A 108 2.80 -8.92 -1.15
N VAL A 109 2.87 -9.59 -0.02
CA VAL A 109 2.12 -9.25 1.18
C VAL A 109 2.89 -9.67 2.43
N GLN A 110 2.56 -9.06 3.55
CA GLN A 110 2.86 -9.59 4.87
C GLN A 110 1.56 -10.10 5.50
N MET A 111 1.64 -11.24 6.20
CA MET A 111 0.50 -11.77 6.94
C MET A 111 0.22 -10.90 8.17
N ALA A 112 -1.04 -10.82 8.58
CA ALA A 112 -1.45 -10.09 9.76
C ALA A 112 -2.60 -10.81 10.48
N THR A 113 -2.74 -10.55 11.77
CA THR A 113 -3.99 -10.85 12.50
C THR A 113 -4.74 -9.57 12.83
N ILE A 114 -6.07 -9.63 12.80
CA ILE A 114 -6.89 -8.53 13.26
C ILE A 114 -6.94 -8.55 14.79
N GLN A 115 -6.62 -7.42 15.42
CA GLN A 115 -6.80 -7.18 16.85
C GLN A 115 -7.41 -5.80 17.06
N ASN A 116 -8.53 -5.75 17.78
CA ASN A 116 -9.31 -4.53 18.05
C ASN A 116 -9.64 -3.74 16.76
N GLY A 117 -9.93 -4.46 15.68
CA GLY A 117 -10.25 -3.86 14.37
C GLY A 117 -9.05 -3.36 13.56
N ALA A 118 -7.82 -3.57 14.03
CA ALA A 118 -6.60 -3.18 13.33
C ALA A 118 -5.75 -4.40 12.94
N ALA A 119 -5.10 -4.33 11.77
CA ALA A 119 -4.16 -5.35 11.33
C ALA A 119 -2.84 -5.26 12.12
N GLN A 120 -2.41 -6.39 12.68
CA GLN A 120 -1.14 -6.59 13.35
C GLN A 120 -0.28 -7.50 12.48
N PHE A 121 0.66 -6.91 11.75
CA PHE A 121 1.55 -7.64 10.84
C PHE A 121 2.45 -8.63 11.60
N MET A 122 2.71 -9.78 10.99
CA MET A 122 3.49 -10.88 11.57
C MET A 122 4.29 -11.64 10.53
N GLY A 123 5.35 -12.28 10.98
CA GLY A 123 6.22 -13.09 10.13
C GLY A 123 6.92 -12.27 9.04
N SER A 124 7.43 -12.98 8.03
CA SER A 124 8.12 -12.39 6.90
C SER A 124 7.17 -11.75 5.90
N ILE A 125 7.70 -10.81 5.11
CA ILE A 125 7.10 -10.42 3.84
C ILE A 125 7.30 -11.57 2.85
N TYR A 126 6.28 -11.87 2.06
CA TYR A 126 6.35 -12.85 0.98
C TYR A 126 6.02 -12.20 -0.35
N THR A 127 6.74 -12.59 -1.40
CA THR A 127 6.50 -12.16 -2.78
C THR A 127 6.28 -13.35 -3.70
N ALA A 128 5.64 -13.10 -4.84
CA ALA A 128 5.49 -14.06 -5.92
C ALA A 128 5.35 -13.33 -7.27
N THR A 129 5.74 -14.00 -8.35
CA THR A 129 5.37 -13.61 -9.73
C THR A 129 4.13 -14.40 -10.18
N VAL A 130 3.56 -14.06 -11.34
CA VAL A 130 2.30 -14.67 -11.86
C VAL A 130 2.33 -16.21 -11.81
N ASP A 131 3.46 -16.82 -12.18
CA ASP A 131 3.66 -18.28 -12.21
C ASP A 131 4.80 -18.73 -11.28
N GLY A 132 5.23 -17.87 -10.35
CA GLY A 132 6.38 -18.10 -9.50
C GLY A 132 6.02 -18.69 -8.14
N SER A 133 7.01 -19.32 -7.50
CA SER A 133 6.90 -19.75 -6.10
C SER A 133 6.74 -18.55 -5.17
N VAL A 134 6.00 -18.74 -4.07
CA VAL A 134 5.96 -17.79 -2.96
C VAL A 134 7.27 -17.88 -2.19
N THR A 135 8.00 -16.77 -2.09
CA THR A 135 9.30 -16.70 -1.40
C THR A 135 9.29 -15.61 -0.34
N ALA A 136 9.98 -15.87 0.77
CA ALA A 136 10.21 -14.84 1.77
C ALA A 136 11.16 -13.77 1.19
N CYS A 137 10.81 -12.50 1.36
CA CYS A 137 11.61 -11.38 0.87
C CYS A 137 12.16 -10.56 2.04
N SER A 138 13.37 -10.89 2.48
CA SER A 138 14.07 -10.13 3.55
C SER A 138 14.41 -8.71 3.13
N ASP A 139 14.61 -8.49 1.82
CA ASP A 139 15.12 -7.23 1.28
C ASP A 139 14.01 -6.34 0.73
N CYS A 140 12.74 -6.74 0.89
CA CYS A 140 11.56 -5.96 0.50
C CYS A 140 11.19 -4.87 1.52
N ALA A 141 12.09 -4.54 2.45
CA ALA A 141 11.85 -3.55 3.48
C ALA A 141 11.35 -2.21 2.89
N SER A 142 10.52 -1.50 3.66
CA SER A 142 10.00 -0.21 3.22
C SER A 142 11.15 0.74 2.87
N LYS A 143 11.16 1.30 1.65
CA LYS A 143 12.03 2.45 1.37
C LYS A 143 11.62 3.63 2.24
N PRO A 144 12.57 4.44 2.73
CA PRO A 144 12.25 5.68 3.45
C PRO A 144 11.40 6.61 2.58
N MET A 145 10.40 7.23 3.19
CA MET A 145 9.61 8.27 2.53
C MET A 145 10.51 9.49 2.24
N PRO A 146 10.37 10.15 1.07
CA PRO A 146 11.03 11.43 0.82
C PRO A 146 10.73 12.45 1.92
N ALA A 147 11.73 13.23 2.34
CA ALA A 147 11.61 14.13 3.48
C ALA A 147 10.49 15.18 3.33
N ASN A 148 10.19 15.57 2.10
CA ASN A 148 9.11 16.51 1.76
C ASN A 148 7.77 15.82 1.43
N GLY A 149 7.69 14.49 1.52
CA GLY A 149 6.48 13.70 1.22
C GLY A 149 6.04 13.76 -0.25
N ILE A 150 6.92 14.19 -1.16
CA ILE A 150 6.63 14.33 -2.59
C ILE A 150 7.49 13.31 -3.36
N PRO A 151 6.90 12.60 -4.35
CA PRO A 151 7.66 11.62 -5.13
C PRO A 151 8.67 12.20 -6.12
#